data_AF-A0A6G4WIE7-F1
#
_entry.id   AF-A0A6G4WIE7-F1
#
_cell.length_a   1.000
_cell.length_b   1.000
_cell.length_c   1.000
_cell.angle_alpha   90.00
_cell.angle_beta   90.00
_cell.angle_gamma   90.00
#
_symmetry.space_group_name_H-M   'P 1'
#
loop_
_entity.id
_entity.type
_entity.pdbx_description
1 polymer ?
#
loop_
_entity_poly.entity_id
_entity_poly.type
_entity_poly.pdbx_seq_one_letter_code
_entity_poly.pdbx_strand_id
1 'polypeptide(L)'
;NCNAKHYLKQGAENGSLFHVLSGLASVAAVTRSPQLAQELRVLIRRSKAAGAIDVTADNLFRIGMIAAASHPELDEWCGYVGEWTTELAYWDLSRDETTRLHSHVRCLCSIVPELWTTLGRAEAALAAASG
;
A
#
# COMPACT_ATOMS: atom_id res chain seq x y z
N ASN A 1 26.91 25.78 0.10
CA ASN A 1 25.57 25.84 -0.55
C ASN A 1 25.43 24.67 -1.49
N CYS A 2 24.52 23.70 -1.43
CA CYS A 2 23.29 23.53 -0.66
C CYS A 2 22.83 22.04 -0.79
N ASN A 3 23.50 21.07 -0.17
CA ASN A 3 22.95 19.69 -0.15
C ASN A 3 21.65 19.63 0.65
N ALA A 4 21.56 20.35 1.78
CA ALA A 4 20.36 20.40 2.61
C ALA A 4 19.10 20.90 1.87
N LYS A 5 19.21 21.82 0.90
CA LYS A 5 18.04 22.31 0.16
C LYS A 5 17.45 21.29 -0.79
N HIS A 6 18.28 20.39 -1.34
CA HIS A 6 17.81 19.32 -2.22
C HIS A 6 17.08 18.23 -1.43
N TYR A 7 17.63 17.80 -0.28
CA TYR A 7 16.95 16.84 0.61
C TYR A 7 15.61 17.38 1.13
N LEU A 8 15.53 18.67 1.47
CA LEU A 8 14.29 19.28 1.93
C LEU A 8 13.23 19.39 0.83
N LYS A 9 13.62 19.70 -0.42
CA LYS A 9 12.69 19.72 -1.56
C LYS A 9 12.16 18.32 -1.89
N GLN A 10 13.04 17.33 -1.95
CA GLN A 10 12.66 15.94 -2.23
C GLN A 10 11.74 15.39 -1.13
N GLY A 11 12.04 15.65 0.15
CA GLY A 11 11.17 15.25 1.26
C GLY A 11 9.80 15.93 1.24
N ALA A 12 9.73 17.22 0.85
CA ALA A 12 8.47 17.95 0.71
C ALA A 12 7.64 17.45 -0.50
N GLU A 13 8.28 17.13 -1.62
CA GLU A 13 7.64 16.58 -2.82
C GLU A 13 7.10 15.15 -2.56
N ASN A 14 7.87 14.31 -1.88
CA ASN A 14 7.42 12.97 -1.46
C ASN A 14 6.24 13.04 -0.48
N GLY A 15 6.30 13.95 0.50
CA GLY A 15 5.19 14.24 1.40
C GLY A 15 3.93 14.71 0.65
N SER A 16 4.10 15.58 -0.35
CA SER A 16 3.00 16.08 -1.18
C SER A 16 2.30 14.96 -1.94
N LEU A 17 3.05 14.07 -2.60
CA LEU A 17 2.50 12.94 -3.36
C LEU A 17 1.75 11.96 -2.46
N PHE A 18 2.30 11.65 -1.30
CA PHE A 18 1.62 10.82 -0.31
C PHE A 18 0.27 11.40 0.12
N HIS A 19 0.20 12.71 0.36
CA HIS A 19 -1.05 13.39 0.73
C HIS A 19 -2.07 13.35 -0.40
N VAL A 20 -1.64 13.54 -1.66
CA VAL A 20 -2.53 13.43 -2.83
C VAL A 20 -3.11 12.02 -2.96
N LEU A 21 -2.26 10.99 -2.90
CA LEU A 21 -2.70 9.59 -2.98
C LEU A 21 -3.62 9.20 -1.81
N SER A 22 -3.30 9.66 -0.59
CA SER A 22 -4.15 9.46 0.59
C SER A 22 -5.50 10.16 0.45
N GLY A 23 -5.52 11.37 -0.11
CA GLY A 23 -6.75 12.10 -0.41
C GLY A 23 -7.62 11.36 -1.42
N LEU A 24 -7.03 10.83 -2.49
CA LEU A 24 -7.75 10.05 -3.49
C LEU A 24 -8.30 8.74 -2.91
N ALA A 25 -7.53 8.06 -2.06
CA ALA A 25 -8.01 6.89 -1.31
C ALA A 25 -9.20 7.23 -0.42
N SER A 26 -9.13 8.38 0.26
CA SER A 26 -10.22 8.85 1.13
C SER A 26 -11.49 9.15 0.33
N VAL A 27 -11.36 9.75 -0.86
CA VAL A 27 -12.50 9.98 -1.77
C VAL A 27 -13.10 8.66 -2.23
N ALA A 28 -12.28 7.68 -2.64
CA ALA A 28 -12.77 6.34 -3.00
C ALA A 28 -13.55 5.68 -1.86
N ALA A 29 -13.03 5.77 -0.64
CA ALA A 29 -13.67 5.24 0.56
C ALA A 29 -15.01 5.93 0.85
N VAL A 30 -15.03 7.27 0.94
CA VAL A 30 -16.23 8.05 1.30
C VAL A 30 -17.33 7.91 0.25
N THR A 31 -16.96 7.83 -1.03
CA THR A 31 -17.91 7.63 -2.13
C THR A 31 -18.30 6.17 -2.34
N ARG A 32 -17.70 5.23 -1.60
CA ARG A 32 -17.85 3.78 -1.81
C ARG A 32 -17.69 3.39 -3.27
N SER A 33 -16.60 3.86 -3.89
CA SER A 33 -16.28 3.59 -5.30
C SER A 33 -15.11 2.60 -5.44
N PRO A 34 -15.40 1.28 -5.57
CA PRO A 34 -14.43 0.26 -5.92
C PRO A 34 -13.63 0.59 -7.19
N GLN A 35 -14.29 1.21 -8.18
CA GLN A 35 -13.66 1.60 -9.43
C GLN A 35 -12.55 2.64 -9.18
N LEU A 36 -12.81 3.63 -8.33
CA LEU A 36 -11.81 4.63 -7.99
C LEU A 36 -10.64 4.04 -7.19
N ALA A 37 -10.92 3.09 -6.28
CA ALA A 37 -9.88 2.38 -5.56
C ALA A 37 -8.99 1.54 -6.50
N GLN A 38 -9.57 0.97 -7.56
CA GLN A 38 -8.83 0.23 -8.57
C GLN A 38 -7.98 1.15 -9.46
N GLU A 39 -8.52 2.27 -9.92
CA GLU A 39 -7.77 3.26 -10.70
C GLU A 39 -6.61 3.85 -9.89
N LEU A 40 -6.83 4.14 -8.60
CA LEU A 40 -5.77 4.56 -7.68
C LEU A 40 -4.66 3.51 -7.59
N ARG A 41 -5.00 2.23 -7.46
CA ARG A 41 -4.04 1.14 -7.42
C ARG A 41 -3.24 1.03 -8.72
N VAL A 42 -3.89 1.15 -9.88
CA VAL A 42 -3.21 1.16 -11.18
C VAL A 42 -2.26 2.35 -11.31
N LEU A 43 -2.69 3.54 -10.88
CA LEU A 43 -1.87 4.75 -10.87
C LEU A 43 -0.62 4.54 -10.01
N ILE A 44 -0.77 4.08 -8.77
CA ILE A 44 0.37 3.86 -7.86
C ILE A 44 1.33 2.83 -8.46
N ARG A 45 0.81 1.71 -8.97
CA ARG A 45 1.64 0.65 -9.56
C ARG A 45 2.50 1.18 -10.71
N ARG A 46 1.88 1.94 -11.63
CA ARG A 46 2.59 2.53 -12.78
C ARG A 46 3.60 3.58 -12.33
N SER A 47 3.22 4.46 -11.41
CA SER A 47 4.10 5.50 -10.90
C SER A 47 5.30 4.94 -10.14
N LYS A 48 5.11 3.88 -9.34
CA LYS A 48 6.21 3.20 -8.62
C LYS A 48 7.14 2.50 -9.61
N ALA A 49 6.59 1.77 -10.59
CA ALA A 49 7.39 1.12 -11.63
C ALA A 49 8.20 2.09 -12.49
N ALA A 50 7.68 3.30 -12.72
CA ALA A 50 8.39 4.37 -13.44
C ALA A 50 9.40 5.13 -12.56
N GLY A 51 9.53 4.81 -11.27
CA GLY A 51 10.35 5.58 -10.31
C GLY A 51 9.85 7.01 -10.06
N ALA A 52 8.60 7.31 -10.44
CA ALA A 52 8.00 8.65 -10.34
C ALA A 52 7.52 8.98 -8.93
N ILE A 53 7.42 7.98 -8.04
CA ILE A 53 7.05 8.17 -6.64
C ILE A 53 8.04 7.45 -5.73
N ASP A 54 8.46 8.15 -4.69
CA ASP A 54 9.29 7.62 -3.61
C ASP A 54 8.47 7.62 -2.31
N VAL A 55 7.46 6.74 -2.29
CA VAL A 55 6.62 6.48 -1.13
C VAL A 55 6.98 5.10 -0.56
N THR A 56 7.13 5.04 0.76
CA THR A 56 7.49 3.81 1.50
C THR A 56 6.38 2.77 1.41
N ALA A 57 6.74 1.49 1.56
CA ALA A 57 5.77 0.39 1.58
C ALA A 57 4.71 0.56 2.68
N ASP A 58 5.10 1.12 3.82
CA ASP A 58 4.21 1.42 4.96
C ASP A 58 3.11 2.42 4.60
N ASN A 59 3.50 3.53 3.97
CA ASN A 59 2.58 4.57 3.53
C ASN A 59 1.66 4.06 2.43
N LEU A 60 2.17 3.23 1.52
CA LEU A 60 1.38 2.62 0.46
C LEU A 60 0.40 1.58 1.03
N PHE A 61 0.82 0.77 2.00
CA PHE A 61 -0.07 -0.11 2.74
C PHE A 61 -1.21 0.67 3.38
N ARG A 62 -0.91 1.78 4.08
CA ARG A 62 -1.92 2.66 4.66
C ARG A 62 -2.91 3.22 3.62
N ILE A 63 -2.41 3.69 2.48
CA ILE A 63 -3.23 4.20 1.37
C ILE A 63 -4.19 3.11 0.87
N GLY A 64 -3.70 1.89 0.65
CA GLY A 64 -4.54 0.77 0.22
C GLY A 64 -5.59 0.39 1.26
N MET A 65 -5.27 0.42 2.55
CA MET A 65 -6.26 0.16 3.61
C MET A 65 -7.38 1.21 3.62
N ILE A 66 -7.06 2.49 3.38
CA ILE A 66 -8.07 3.54 3.24
C ILE A 66 -8.92 3.25 2.00
N ALA A 67 -8.30 2.97 0.85
CA ALA A 67 -9.01 2.71 -0.40
C ALA A 67 -9.89 1.43 -0.32
N ALA A 68 -9.47 0.43 0.44
CA ALA A 68 -10.22 -0.81 0.67
C ALA A 68 -11.59 -0.54 1.28
N ALA A 69 -11.74 0.51 2.10
CA ALA A 69 -13.04 0.91 2.67
C ALA A 69 -14.09 1.34 1.63
N SER A 70 -13.71 1.41 0.34
CA SER A 70 -14.67 1.55 -0.77
C SER A 70 -15.47 0.28 -1.07
N HIS A 71 -15.01 -0.89 -0.60
CA HIS A 71 -15.67 -2.18 -0.75
C HIS A 71 -16.49 -2.50 0.52
N PRO A 72 -17.84 -2.49 0.45
CA PRO A 72 -18.67 -2.70 1.62
C PRO A 72 -18.79 -4.16 2.03
N GLU A 73 -18.69 -5.08 1.07
CA GLU A 73 -18.79 -6.51 1.31
C GLU A 73 -17.43 -7.09 1.72
N LEU A 74 -17.44 -7.96 2.74
CA LEU A 74 -16.21 -8.51 3.32
C LEU A 74 -15.37 -9.26 2.28
N ASP A 75 -16.00 -10.04 1.40
CA ASP A 75 -15.29 -10.83 0.39
C ASP A 75 -14.59 -9.93 -0.64
N GLU A 76 -15.27 -8.86 -1.08
CA GLU A 76 -14.70 -7.89 -2.01
C GLU A 76 -13.55 -7.10 -1.36
N TRP A 77 -13.73 -6.72 -0.09
CA TRP A 77 -12.71 -6.06 0.72
C TRP A 77 -11.48 -6.96 0.89
N CYS A 78 -11.68 -8.23 1.25
CA CYS A 78 -10.62 -9.23 1.38
C CYS A 78 -9.89 -9.44 0.05
N GLY A 79 -10.62 -9.47 -1.06
CA GLY A 79 -10.07 -9.55 -2.41
C GLY A 79 -9.15 -8.36 -2.71
N TYR A 80 -9.65 -7.14 -2.52
CA TYR A 80 -8.88 -5.93 -2.76
C TYR A 80 -7.61 -5.85 -1.89
N VAL A 81 -7.75 -6.07 -0.58
CA VAL A 81 -6.61 -6.04 0.37
C VAL A 81 -5.59 -7.10 0.02
N GLY A 82 -6.05 -8.31 -0.31
CA GLY A 82 -5.20 -9.42 -0.72
C GLY A 82 -4.36 -9.08 -1.94
N GLU A 83 -5.01 -8.59 -2.98
CA GLU A 83 -4.34 -8.21 -4.21
C GLU A 83 -3.39 -7.01 -4.05
N TRP A 84 -3.81 -5.97 -3.31
CA TRP A 84 -2.99 -4.80 -3.02
C TRP A 84 -1.71 -5.20 -2.27
N THR A 85 -1.87 -5.95 -1.19
CA THR A 85 -0.74 -6.36 -0.35
C THR A 85 0.19 -7.31 -1.08
N THR A 86 -0.36 -8.19 -1.94
CA THR A 86 0.44 -9.04 -2.83
C THR A 86 1.33 -8.17 -3.71
N GLU A 87 0.81 -7.10 -4.32
CA GLU A 87 1.63 -6.19 -5.12
C GLU A 87 2.74 -5.52 -4.34
N LEU A 88 2.44 -5.06 -3.11
CA LEU A 88 3.46 -4.47 -2.24
C LEU A 88 4.57 -5.46 -1.92
N ALA A 89 4.21 -6.71 -1.61
CA ALA A 89 5.16 -7.77 -1.26
C ALA A 89 6.12 -8.15 -2.41
N TYR A 90 5.75 -7.87 -3.66
CA TYR A 90 6.59 -8.13 -4.83
C TYR A 90 7.44 -6.92 -5.27
N TRP A 91 7.35 -5.78 -4.58
CA TRP A 91 8.26 -4.67 -4.85
C TRP A 91 9.65 -4.92 -4.24
N ASP A 92 10.63 -4.16 -4.73
CA ASP A 92 11.95 -4.11 -4.13
C ASP A 92 11.86 -3.39 -2.79
N LEU A 93 11.78 -4.17 -1.72
CA LEU A 93 11.63 -3.70 -0.35
C LEU A 93 12.95 -3.83 0.40
N SER A 94 13.29 -2.81 1.19
CA SER A 94 14.36 -2.98 2.18
C SER A 94 13.99 -4.05 3.23
N ARG A 95 14.98 -4.61 3.93
CA ARG A 95 14.75 -5.58 5.01
C ARG A 95 13.81 -5.04 6.09
N ASP A 96 13.97 -3.76 6.43
CA ASP A 96 13.13 -3.09 7.42
C ASP A 96 11.69 -2.91 6.92
N GLU A 97 11.50 -2.53 5.66
CA GLU A 97 10.16 -2.44 5.05
C GLU A 97 9.48 -3.80 4.97
N THR A 98 10.22 -4.84 4.56
CA THR A 98 9.73 -6.22 4.52
C THR A 98 9.26 -6.67 5.89
N THR A 99 10.08 -6.46 6.93
CA THR A 99 9.75 -6.85 8.31
C THR A 99 8.50 -6.11 8.82
N ARG A 100 8.40 -4.80 8.56
CA ARG A 100 7.24 -3.99 8.95
C ARG A 100 5.97 -4.44 8.23
N LEU A 101 6.04 -4.61 6.91
CA LEU A 101 4.89 -5.05 6.12
C LEU A 101 4.45 -6.46 6.51
N HIS A 102 5.38 -7.38 6.79
CA HIS A 102 5.05 -8.71 7.30
C HIS A 102 4.32 -8.64 8.64
N SER A 103 4.80 -7.81 9.56
CA SER A 103 4.14 -7.57 10.85
C SER A 103 2.71 -7.04 10.67
N HIS A 104 2.50 -6.09 9.76
CA HIS A 104 1.17 -5.57 9.43
C HIS A 104 0.24 -6.65 8.88
N VAL A 105 0.72 -7.47 7.94
CA VAL A 105 -0.05 -8.60 7.38
C VAL A 105 -0.47 -9.57 8.48
N ARG A 106 0.46 -9.98 9.35
CA ARG A 106 0.15 -10.92 10.44
C ARG A 106 -0.83 -10.33 11.46
N CYS A 107 -0.69 -9.05 11.79
CA CYS A 107 -1.61 -8.34 12.66
C CYS A 107 -3.01 -8.25 12.02
N LEU A 108 -3.09 -7.93 10.73
CA LEU A 108 -4.37 -7.82 10.05
C LEU A 108 -5.08 -9.18 9.96
N CYS A 109 -4.35 -10.25 9.61
CA CYS A 109 -4.89 -11.61 9.60
C CYS A 109 -5.27 -12.15 10.99
N SER A 110 -4.73 -11.61 12.08
CA SER A 110 -5.19 -11.98 13.43
C SER A 110 -6.48 -11.27 13.84
N ILE A 111 -6.75 -10.10 13.26
CA ILE A 111 -7.99 -9.34 13.46
C ILE A 111 -9.10 -9.84 12.54
N VAL A 112 -8.79 -10.11 11.27
CA VAL A 112 -9.74 -10.58 10.25
C VAL A 112 -9.22 -11.89 9.64
N PRO A 113 -9.57 -13.06 10.21
CA PRO A 113 -9.06 -14.35 9.77
C PRO A 113 -9.41 -14.72 8.32
N GLU A 114 -10.50 -14.20 7.76
CA GLU A 114 -10.94 -14.44 6.38
C GLU A 114 -9.89 -14.02 5.35
N LEU A 115 -9.05 -13.04 5.69
CA LEU A 115 -7.95 -12.57 4.84
C LEU A 115 -6.88 -13.62 4.57
N TRP A 116 -6.77 -14.68 5.39
CA TRP A 116 -5.83 -15.77 5.10
C TRP A 116 -6.05 -16.38 3.71
N THR A 117 -7.29 -16.35 3.21
CA THR A 117 -7.65 -16.87 1.89
C THR A 117 -7.07 -16.04 0.74
N THR A 118 -6.88 -14.73 0.92
CA THR A 118 -6.42 -13.81 -0.13
C THR A 118 -4.98 -13.35 0.07
N LEU A 119 -4.49 -13.31 1.32
CA LEU A 119 -3.15 -12.86 1.68
C LEU A 119 -2.08 -13.95 1.69
N GLY A 120 -2.42 -15.23 1.47
CA GLY A 120 -1.44 -16.33 1.55
C GLY A 120 -0.20 -16.14 0.67
N ARG A 121 -0.35 -15.56 -0.54
CA ARG A 121 0.80 -15.25 -1.42
C ARG A 121 1.68 -14.13 -0.87
N ALA A 122 1.07 -13.06 -0.41
CA ALA A 122 1.79 -11.93 0.19
C ALA A 122 2.55 -12.36 1.45
N GLU A 123 1.91 -13.14 2.33
CA GLU A 123 2.51 -13.64 3.55
C GLU A 123 3.72 -14.53 3.25
N ALA A 124 3.60 -15.49 2.33
CA ALA A 124 4.69 -16.36 1.95
C ALA A 124 5.88 -15.58 1.35
N ALA A 125 5.61 -14.60 0.48
CA ALA A 125 6.64 -13.76 -0.12
C ALA A 125 7.40 -12.94 0.94
N LEU A 126 6.67 -12.30 1.85
CA LEU A 126 7.26 -11.51 2.93
C LEU A 126 8.02 -12.38 3.94
N ALA A 127 7.49 -13.56 4.28
CA ALA A 127 8.16 -14.51 5.17
C ALA A 127 9.48 -15.00 4.57
N ALA A 128 9.51 -15.32 3.27
CA ALA A 128 10.71 -15.75 2.56
C ALA A 128 11.76 -14.64 2.47
N ALA A 129 11.35 -13.38 2.32
CA ALA A 129 12.25 -12.23 2.25
C ALA A 129 12.74 -11.73 3.62
N SER A 130 12.06 -12.11 4.71
CA SER A 130 12.41 -11.71 6.09
C SER A 130 13.42 -12.65 6.76
N GLY A 131 13.51 -13.90 6.28
CA GLY A 131 14.48 -14.92 6.71
C GLY A 131 15.90 -14.57 6.27
#